data_AF-A0A3P6DRW6-F1
#
_entry.id   AF-A0A3P6DRW6-F1
#
_cell.length_a   1.000
_cell.length_b   1.000
_cell.length_c   1.000
_cell.angle_alpha   90.00
_cell.angle_beta   90.00
_cell.angle_gamma   90.00
#
_symmetry.space_group_name_H-M   'P 1'
#
loop_
_entity.id
_entity.type
_entity.pdbx_description
1 polymer ?
#
loop_
_entity_poly.entity_id
_entity_poly.type
_entity_poly.pdbx_seq_one_letter_code
_entity_poly.pdbx_strand_id
1 'polypeptide(L)'
;MVTSKDVWKLQSSKVIVHFDENSGQPIGDSGGLLGSWLGQLSNDVNLLPINYSNWRMVNIHTKRKAWDVIQSKFWFDDPTMRKGYVMSALGSRCKDVKLRLWKEHKRNDQLQTLQNRPNNVPEEQWEHFVHMRFTEKWKKMQERNTKNQKKHTMPHVCGRKSFSRKRNDITIRTEKTPCRAEFFIETRTKPDGSFVCEEAKTRAEALTTLLNQNSHGTSNVAATLDDEFAQVFGPERPGRVRCVGRGPTPSKLVRRCTATRQEVDNSEMVVILQTQVKELSNQVKGMSTFIQQIIGTSTNL
;
A
#
# COMPACT_ATOMS: atom_id res chain seq x y z
N MET A 1 2.04 2.03 24.92
CA MET A 1 2.08 1.99 23.44
C MET A 1 3.18 2.95 22.96
N VAL A 2 4.11 2.49 22.12
CA VAL A 2 5.23 3.33 21.62
C VAL A 2 4.68 4.44 20.71
N THR A 3 5.06 5.70 20.97
CA THR A 3 4.64 6.83 20.15
C THR A 3 5.71 7.21 19.12
N SER A 4 5.34 7.99 18.11
CA SER A 4 6.33 8.49 17.13
C SER A 4 7.41 9.37 17.78
N LYS A 5 7.11 10.05 18.89
CA LYS A 5 8.13 10.80 19.66
C LYS A 5 9.15 9.87 20.31
N ASP A 6 8.72 8.71 20.79
CA ASP A 6 9.60 7.72 21.42
C ASP A 6 10.54 7.09 20.40
N VAL A 7 10.06 6.86 19.17
CA VAL A 7 10.88 6.34 18.06
C VAL A 7 12.09 7.22 17.78
N TRP A 8 11.99 8.55 17.89
CA TRP A 8 13.14 9.44 17.70
C TRP A 8 14.25 9.20 18.73
N LYS A 9 13.88 8.81 19.95
CA LYS A 9 14.82 8.58 21.08
C LYS A 9 15.55 7.24 20.99
N LEU A 10 15.13 6.32 20.12
CA LEU A 10 15.79 5.03 19.93
C LEU A 10 17.22 5.22 19.42
N GLN A 11 18.20 4.61 20.09
CA GLN A 11 19.61 4.70 19.71
C GLN A 11 20.06 3.47 18.91
N SER A 12 19.99 2.29 19.50
CA SER A 12 20.43 1.02 18.90
C SER A 12 19.27 0.12 18.44
N SER A 13 18.07 0.31 18.99
CA SER A 13 16.89 -0.50 18.66
C SER A 13 16.11 0.08 17.49
N LYS A 14 15.46 -0.81 16.72
CA LYS A 14 14.60 -0.43 15.59
C LYS A 14 13.20 -0.99 15.77
N VAL A 15 12.21 -0.25 15.27
CA VAL A 15 10.83 -0.73 15.19
C VAL A 15 10.69 -1.63 13.97
N ILE A 16 10.29 -2.88 14.18
CA ILE A 16 9.93 -3.81 13.10
C ILE A 16 8.65 -3.33 12.45
N VAL A 17 8.65 -3.18 11.12
CA VAL A 17 7.45 -2.81 10.37
C VAL A 17 6.93 -4.02 9.61
N HIS A 18 5.74 -4.47 9.97
CA HIS A 18 5.05 -5.53 9.23
C HIS A 18 4.40 -4.99 7.97
N PHE A 19 4.57 -5.74 6.87
CA PHE A 19 3.96 -5.46 5.58
C PHE A 19 3.08 -6.63 5.17
N ASP A 20 1.94 -6.32 4.55
CA ASP A 20 1.13 -7.30 3.87
C ASP A 20 1.87 -7.79 2.62
N GLU A 21 2.09 -9.10 2.52
CA GLU A 21 2.82 -9.74 1.43
C GLU A 21 2.15 -9.44 0.08
N ASN A 22 0.82 -9.56 0.07
CA ASN A 22 0.00 -9.39 -1.12
C ASN A 22 0.00 -7.94 -1.63
N SER A 23 -0.18 -6.93 -0.80
CA SER A 23 -0.27 -5.52 -1.24
C SER A 23 1.07 -4.78 -1.19
N GLY A 24 2.05 -5.27 -0.43
CA GLY A 24 3.31 -4.58 -0.17
C GLY A 24 3.14 -3.30 0.66
N GLN A 25 2.10 -3.24 1.50
CA GLN A 25 1.77 -2.06 2.32
C GLN A 25 1.94 -2.36 3.81
N PRO A 26 2.32 -1.38 4.64
CA PRO A 26 2.42 -1.56 6.08
C PRO A 26 1.06 -1.91 6.70
N ILE A 27 1.08 -2.86 7.63
CA ILE A 27 -0.07 -3.36 8.39
C ILE A 27 0.18 -3.26 9.90
N GLY A 28 -0.83 -3.62 10.69
CA GLY A 28 -0.78 -3.58 12.15
C GLY A 28 -0.49 -2.19 12.72
N ASP A 29 -0.09 -2.14 13.98
CA ASP A 29 0.23 -0.89 14.67
C ASP A 29 1.57 -0.29 14.23
N SER A 30 2.54 -1.14 13.88
CA SER A 30 3.82 -0.70 13.32
C SER A 30 3.64 0.14 12.06
N GLY A 31 2.68 -0.20 11.19
CA GLY A 31 2.37 0.58 9.99
C GLY A 31 1.77 1.95 10.32
N GLY A 32 0.95 2.03 11.38
CA GLY A 32 0.41 3.29 11.88
C GLY A 32 1.47 4.19 12.50
N LEU A 33 2.38 3.59 13.28
CA LEU A 33 3.52 4.27 13.90
C LEU A 33 4.48 4.82 12.85
N LEU A 34 4.84 4.01 11.85
CA LEU A 34 5.65 4.45 10.70
C LEU A 34 4.99 5.63 9.99
N GLY A 35 3.70 5.53 9.66
CA GLY A 35 2.98 6.61 8.97
C GLY A 35 2.97 7.93 9.75
N SER A 36 2.84 7.86 11.08
CA SER A 36 2.87 9.02 11.97
C SER A 36 4.27 9.63 12.08
N TRP A 37 5.28 8.78 12.22
CA TRP A 37 6.68 9.19 12.29
C TRP A 37 7.18 9.82 10.98
N LEU A 38 6.83 9.26 9.82
CA LEU A 38 7.09 9.87 8.51
C LEU A 38 6.44 11.26 8.39
N GLY A 39 5.28 11.44 9.02
CA GLY A 39 4.63 12.73 9.16
C GLY A 39 5.50 13.72 9.92
N GLN A 40 6.10 13.32 11.05
CA GLN A 40 7.03 14.15 11.82
C GLN A 40 8.30 14.47 11.02
N LEU A 41 8.96 13.46 10.45
CA LEU A 41 10.15 13.60 9.62
C LEU A 41 9.92 14.59 8.48
N SER A 42 8.74 14.58 7.85
CA SER A 42 8.42 15.51 6.75
C SER A 42 8.39 16.99 7.13
N ASN A 43 8.36 17.35 8.41
CA ASN A 43 8.45 18.74 8.86
C ASN A 43 9.90 19.24 8.99
N ASP A 44 10.90 18.37 8.87
CA ASP A 44 12.30 18.78 8.80
C ASP A 44 12.59 19.35 7.40
N VAL A 45 12.40 20.65 7.24
CA VAL A 45 12.58 21.37 5.97
C VAL A 45 14.05 21.56 5.58
N ASN A 46 14.99 21.30 6.49
CA ASN A 46 16.42 21.30 6.18
C ASN A 46 16.79 19.99 5.48
N LEU A 47 16.24 18.86 5.93
CA LEU A 47 16.40 17.58 5.24
C LEU A 47 15.46 17.42 4.04
N LEU A 48 14.24 17.97 4.09
CA LEU A 48 13.21 17.79 3.06
C LEU A 48 12.70 19.16 2.55
N PRO A 49 13.45 19.80 1.63
CA PRO A 49 13.20 21.19 1.24
C PRO A 49 11.83 21.44 0.60
N ILE A 50 11.29 22.63 0.86
CA ILE A 50 9.96 22.99 0.40
C ILE A 50 9.94 23.60 -1.02
N ASN A 51 11.08 24.10 -1.50
CA ASN A 51 11.25 24.79 -2.78
C ASN A 51 11.12 23.89 -4.02
N TYR A 52 11.16 22.56 -3.88
CA TYR A 52 10.86 21.66 -5.00
C TYR A 52 9.37 21.64 -5.37
N SER A 53 9.03 21.75 -6.65
CA SER A 53 7.63 21.67 -7.11
C SER A 53 7.00 20.28 -6.94
N ASN A 54 7.80 19.21 -7.06
CA ASN A 54 7.35 17.83 -7.02
C ASN A 54 8.38 16.93 -6.30
N TRP A 55 7.90 15.94 -5.53
CA TRP A 55 8.75 14.93 -4.89
C TRP A 55 9.68 14.21 -5.88
N ARG A 56 9.26 14.05 -7.13
CA ARG A 56 10.08 13.44 -8.18
C ARG A 56 11.35 14.25 -8.46
N MET A 57 11.30 15.58 -8.31
CA MET A 57 12.42 16.49 -8.56
C MET A 57 13.39 16.64 -7.40
N VAL A 58 13.02 16.18 -6.19
CA VAL A 58 13.91 16.20 -5.04
C VAL A 58 15.15 15.35 -5.35
N ASN A 59 16.34 15.92 -5.08
CA ASN A 59 17.64 15.30 -5.35
C ASN A 59 17.72 13.87 -4.76
N ILE A 60 18.33 12.96 -5.52
CA ILE A 60 18.58 11.58 -5.10
C ILE A 60 19.41 11.51 -3.81
N HIS A 61 20.36 12.43 -3.60
CA HIS A 61 21.15 12.50 -2.36
C HIS A 61 20.28 12.83 -1.15
N THR A 62 19.36 13.79 -1.28
CA THR A 62 18.37 14.13 -0.25
C THR A 62 17.47 12.93 0.08
N LYS A 63 16.99 12.23 -0.96
CA LYS A 63 16.19 11.01 -0.78
C LYS A 63 16.98 9.89 -0.11
N ARG A 64 18.28 9.76 -0.42
CA ARG A 64 19.17 8.79 0.22
C ARG A 64 19.32 9.10 1.71
N LYS A 65 19.69 10.34 2.07
CA LYS A 65 19.78 10.77 3.47
C LYS A 65 18.48 10.53 4.25
N ALA A 66 17.33 10.89 3.66
CA ALA A 66 16.03 10.64 4.28
C ALA A 66 15.75 9.14 4.48
N TRP A 67 16.15 8.30 3.52
CA TRP A 67 16.03 6.84 3.64
C TRP A 67 16.95 6.28 4.73
N ASP A 68 18.19 6.77 4.84
CA ASP A 68 19.13 6.35 5.88
C ASP A 68 18.59 6.69 7.27
N VAL A 69 18.00 7.89 7.43
CA VAL A 69 17.31 8.32 8.66
C VAL A 69 16.13 7.39 8.99
N ILE A 70 15.32 7.01 8.00
CA ILE A 70 14.24 6.02 8.20
C ILE A 70 14.80 4.67 8.66
N GLN A 71 15.82 4.14 7.97
CA GLN A 71 16.42 2.84 8.27
C GLN A 71 17.17 2.82 9.62
N SER A 72 17.57 3.98 10.14
CA SER A 72 18.13 4.08 11.48
C SER A 72 17.10 3.78 12.57
N LYS A 73 15.80 4.02 12.32
CA LYS A 73 14.72 3.86 13.30
C LYS A 73 13.79 2.68 13.04
N PHE A 74 13.70 2.23 11.80
CA PHE A 74 12.81 1.14 11.39
C PHE A 74 13.57 0.00 10.73
N TRP A 75 13.17 -1.21 11.06
CA TRP A 75 13.63 -2.43 10.40
C TRP A 75 12.57 -2.90 9.40
N PHE A 76 13.03 -3.30 8.22
CA PHE A 76 12.22 -3.80 7.11
C PHE A 76 12.73 -5.18 6.73
N ASP A 77 11.81 -6.09 6.46
CA ASP A 77 12.07 -7.46 5.99
C ASP A 77 12.82 -7.47 4.65
N ASP A 78 12.35 -6.67 3.69
CA ASP A 78 13.02 -6.41 2.42
C ASP A 78 13.10 -4.89 2.18
N PRO A 79 14.19 -4.24 2.64
CA PRO A 79 14.36 -2.80 2.50
C PRO A 79 14.23 -2.31 1.05
N THR A 80 14.69 -3.09 0.07
CA THR A 80 14.67 -2.71 -1.35
C THR A 80 13.24 -2.67 -1.88
N MET A 81 12.46 -3.72 -1.60
CA MET A 81 11.05 -3.80 -2.00
C MET A 81 10.18 -2.81 -1.24
N ARG A 82 10.42 -2.60 0.07
CA ARG A 82 9.60 -1.71 0.90
C ARG A 82 9.90 -0.22 0.64
N LYS A 83 11.13 0.13 0.25
CA LYS A 83 11.58 1.53 0.02
C LYS A 83 10.67 2.31 -0.92
N GLY A 84 10.22 1.70 -2.01
CA GLY A 84 9.34 2.36 -2.98
C GLY A 84 8.03 2.87 -2.36
N TYR A 85 7.41 2.06 -1.49
CA TYR A 85 6.21 2.47 -0.75
C TYR A 85 6.55 3.56 0.26
N VAL A 86 7.56 3.33 1.11
CA VAL A 86 7.88 4.22 2.24
C VAL A 86 8.29 5.61 1.75
N MET A 87 9.13 5.70 0.73
CA MET A 87 9.55 6.98 0.15
C MET A 87 8.42 7.69 -0.59
N SER A 88 7.48 6.95 -1.20
CA SER A 88 6.25 7.53 -1.77
C SER A 88 5.32 8.08 -0.69
N ALA A 89 5.20 7.38 0.45
CA ALA A 89 4.45 7.84 1.60
C ALA A 89 5.08 9.12 2.18
N LEU A 90 6.40 9.15 2.38
CA LEU A 90 7.15 10.33 2.83
C LEU A 90 6.91 11.53 1.89
N GLY A 91 7.07 11.34 0.58
CA GLY A 91 6.83 12.41 -0.39
C GLY A 91 5.41 12.98 -0.35
N SER A 92 4.42 12.15 -0.02
CA SER A 92 3.05 12.62 0.23
C SER A 92 2.97 13.49 1.48
N ARG A 93 3.68 13.13 2.56
CA ARG A 93 3.71 13.94 3.79
C ARG A 93 4.41 15.27 3.58
N CYS A 94 5.49 15.31 2.79
CA CYS A 94 6.12 16.58 2.40
C CYS A 94 5.14 17.48 1.61
N LYS A 95 4.28 16.89 0.76
CA LYS A 95 3.22 17.65 0.08
C LYS A 95 2.18 18.20 1.07
N ASP A 96 1.80 17.41 2.08
CA ASP A 96 0.87 17.84 3.13
C ASP A 96 1.47 19.00 3.95
N VAL A 97 2.76 18.96 4.28
CA VAL A 97 3.50 20.06 4.94
C VAL A 97 3.46 21.33 4.10
N LYS A 98 3.78 21.25 2.80
CA LYS A 98 3.69 22.39 1.87
C LYS A 98 2.29 22.99 1.81
N LEU A 99 1.25 22.15 1.83
CA LEU A 99 -0.13 22.62 1.83
C LEU A 99 -0.47 23.35 3.13
N ARG A 100 -0.03 22.83 4.28
CA ARG A 100 -0.25 23.44 5.59
C ARG A 100 0.42 24.80 5.69
N LEU A 101 1.71 24.88 5.36
CA LEU A 101 2.46 26.14 5.30
C LEU A 101 1.76 27.17 4.42
N TRP A 102 1.31 26.76 3.23
CA TRP A 102 0.58 27.66 2.34
C TRP A 102 -0.73 28.15 2.95
N LYS A 103 -1.52 27.28 3.59
CA LYS A 103 -2.79 27.68 4.22
C LYS A 103 -2.59 28.65 5.38
N GLU A 104 -1.58 28.42 6.21
CA GLU A 104 -1.33 29.21 7.42
C GLU A 104 -0.66 30.55 7.09
N HIS A 105 0.23 30.55 6.09
CA HIS A 105 1.10 31.69 5.83
C HIS A 105 0.79 32.52 4.58
N LYS A 106 -0.08 32.04 3.68
CA LYS A 106 -0.51 32.84 2.52
C LYS A 106 -1.26 34.10 2.98
N ARG A 107 -0.95 35.24 2.36
CA ARG A 107 -1.60 36.54 2.55
C ARG A 107 -2.26 37.02 1.27
N ASN A 108 -2.69 38.28 1.21
CA ASN A 108 -3.47 38.78 0.08
C ASN A 108 -2.66 38.77 -1.21
N ASP A 109 -1.43 39.26 -1.14
CA ASP A 109 -0.50 39.32 -2.27
C ASP A 109 0.81 38.56 -1.99
N GLN A 110 1.69 38.57 -3.00
CA GLN A 110 2.97 37.88 -2.97
C GLN A 110 3.93 38.50 -1.95
N LEU A 111 4.02 39.84 -1.87
CA LEU A 111 4.94 40.54 -0.99
C LEU A 111 4.59 40.28 0.49
N GLN A 112 3.32 40.42 0.84
CA GLN A 112 2.84 40.09 2.19
C GLN A 112 3.06 38.62 2.55
N THR A 113 2.94 37.72 1.56
CA THR A 113 3.19 36.29 1.78
C THR A 113 4.69 36.01 2.00
N LEU A 114 5.57 36.69 1.28
CA LEU A 114 7.03 36.61 1.48
C LEU A 114 7.42 37.07 2.89
N GLN A 115 6.88 38.19 3.34
CA GLN A 115 7.13 38.75 4.68
C GLN A 115 6.60 37.85 5.80
N ASN A 116 5.48 37.14 5.58
CA ASN A 116 4.87 36.25 6.57
C ASN A 116 5.52 34.84 6.60
N ARG A 117 6.85 34.80 6.57
CA ARG A 117 7.64 33.56 6.57
C ARG A 117 7.55 32.82 7.92
N PRO A 118 7.34 31.49 7.94
CA PRO A 118 7.49 30.69 9.16
C PRO A 118 8.93 30.67 9.67
N ASN A 119 9.13 30.81 10.98
CA ASN A 119 10.46 30.87 11.62
C ASN A 119 11.36 29.66 11.31
N ASN A 120 10.77 28.47 11.20
CA ASN A 120 11.49 27.23 10.97
C ASN A 120 11.83 26.96 9.48
N VAL A 121 11.48 27.87 8.57
CA VAL A 121 11.70 27.72 7.12
C VAL A 121 12.80 28.68 6.67
N PRO A 122 13.88 28.20 6.02
CA PRO A 122 14.91 29.07 5.44
C PRO A 122 14.34 30.08 4.44
N GLU A 123 14.87 31.29 4.45
CA GLU A 123 14.38 32.41 3.63
C GLU A 123 14.36 32.08 2.14
N GLU A 124 15.48 31.65 1.58
CA GLU A 124 15.60 31.26 0.16
C GLU A 124 14.56 30.18 -0.23
N GLN A 125 14.32 29.20 0.66
CA GLN A 125 13.33 28.16 0.40
C GLN A 125 11.90 28.72 0.38
N TRP A 126 11.59 29.65 1.30
CA TRP A 126 10.29 30.30 1.37
C TRP A 126 10.05 31.16 0.15
N GLU A 127 11.02 31.99 -0.24
CA GLU A 127 10.92 32.85 -1.41
C GLU A 127 10.60 32.04 -2.67
N HIS A 128 11.38 31.00 -2.96
CA HIS A 128 11.14 30.15 -4.12
C HIS A 128 9.75 29.50 -4.07
N PHE A 129 9.36 28.98 -2.89
CA PHE A 129 8.06 28.34 -2.72
C PHE A 129 6.91 29.31 -2.98
N VAL A 130 6.98 30.55 -2.47
CA VAL A 130 5.96 31.58 -2.67
C VAL A 130 5.89 31.99 -4.15
N HIS A 131 7.01 32.34 -4.77
CA HIS A 131 7.06 32.69 -6.20
C HIS A 131 6.42 31.60 -7.06
N MET A 132 6.81 30.35 -6.84
CA MET A 132 6.25 29.20 -7.54
C MET A 132 4.73 29.12 -7.39
N ARG A 133 4.19 29.33 -6.17
CA ARG A 133 2.75 29.20 -5.89
C ARG A 133 1.90 30.32 -6.49
N PHE A 134 2.46 31.50 -6.71
CA PHE A 134 1.76 32.63 -7.35
C PHE A 134 1.71 32.52 -8.89
N THR A 135 2.46 31.61 -9.51
CA THR A 135 2.40 31.39 -10.96
C THR A 135 1.02 30.95 -11.44
N GLU A 136 0.66 31.35 -12.66
CA GLU A 136 -0.62 31.00 -13.29
C GLU A 136 -0.80 29.48 -13.46
N LYS A 137 0.30 28.78 -13.76
CA LYS A 137 0.33 27.31 -13.83
C LYS A 137 -0.14 26.66 -12.52
N TRP A 138 0.29 27.19 -11.37
CA TRP A 138 -0.11 26.68 -10.07
C TRP A 138 -1.56 27.01 -9.72
N LYS A 139 -2.03 28.23 -10.03
CA LYS A 139 -3.43 28.64 -9.86
C LYS A 139 -4.38 27.72 -10.62
N LYS A 140 -4.16 27.53 -11.93
CA LYS A 140 -4.94 26.61 -12.78
C LYS A 140 -4.94 25.17 -12.25
N MET A 141 -3.78 24.68 -11.81
CA MET A 141 -3.67 23.34 -11.24
C MET A 141 -4.45 23.21 -9.93
N GLN A 142 -4.41 24.23 -9.07
CA GLN A 142 -5.15 24.24 -7.81
C GLN A 142 -6.66 24.24 -8.06
N GLU A 143 -7.16 25.11 -8.94
CA GLU A 143 -8.59 25.16 -9.29
C GLU A 143 -9.11 23.82 -9.81
N ARG A 144 -8.37 23.20 -10.73
CA ARG A 144 -8.73 21.87 -11.25
C ARG A 144 -8.76 20.82 -10.14
N ASN A 145 -7.78 20.83 -9.24
CA ASN A 145 -7.74 19.88 -8.13
C ASN A 145 -8.88 20.11 -7.13
N THR A 146 -9.25 21.36 -6.85
CA THR A 146 -10.41 21.70 -6.02
C THR A 146 -11.71 21.22 -6.65
N LYS A 147 -11.91 21.45 -7.96
CA LYS A 147 -13.07 20.93 -8.71
C LYS A 147 -13.13 19.40 -8.66
N ASN A 148 -12.00 18.72 -8.80
CA ASN A 148 -11.93 17.26 -8.71
C ASN A 148 -12.19 16.74 -7.29
N GLN A 149 -11.71 17.43 -6.26
CA GLN A 149 -11.97 17.07 -4.86
C GLN A 149 -13.46 17.09 -4.53
N LYS A 150 -14.21 18.07 -5.06
CA LYS A 150 -15.67 18.16 -4.88
C LYS A 150 -16.43 16.94 -5.43
N LYS A 151 -15.84 16.16 -6.35
CA LYS A 151 -16.43 14.94 -6.91
C LYS A 151 -16.24 13.70 -6.02
N HIS A 152 -15.54 13.82 -4.89
CA HIS A 152 -15.36 12.71 -3.95
C HIS A 152 -16.55 12.66 -2.96
N THR A 153 -17.67 12.11 -3.42
CA THR A 153 -18.98 12.13 -2.72
C THR A 153 -19.18 11.01 -1.69
N MET A 154 -18.45 9.90 -1.81
CA MET A 154 -18.56 8.72 -0.93
C MET A 154 -17.28 8.48 -0.11
N PRO A 155 -16.97 9.33 0.88
CA PRO A 155 -15.78 9.17 1.71
C PRO A 155 -15.88 7.89 2.56
N HIS A 156 -14.73 7.28 2.83
CA HIS A 156 -14.66 6.18 3.78
C HIS A 156 -14.66 6.68 5.23
N VAL A 157 -15.05 5.83 6.17
CA VAL A 157 -15.11 6.13 7.61
C VAL A 157 -13.99 5.46 8.43
N CYS A 158 -12.91 5.02 7.80
CA CYS A 158 -11.76 4.36 8.46
C CYS A 158 -10.93 5.25 9.42
N GLY A 159 -11.25 6.53 9.58
CA GLY A 159 -10.47 7.48 10.36
C GLY A 159 -9.00 7.57 9.90
N ARG A 160 -8.06 7.57 10.85
CA ARG A 160 -6.60 7.62 10.58
C ARG A 160 -6.02 6.29 10.08
N LYS A 161 -6.80 5.21 10.07
CA LYS A 161 -6.32 3.88 9.70
C LYS A 161 -6.23 3.76 8.17
N SER A 162 -5.08 3.31 7.67
CA SER A 162 -4.91 3.07 6.23
C SER A 162 -5.78 1.89 5.78
N PHE A 163 -6.04 1.79 4.47
CA PHE A 163 -6.81 0.66 3.93
C PHE A 163 -6.10 -0.68 4.16
N SER A 164 -4.76 -0.74 4.05
CA SER A 164 -4.00 -1.95 4.37
C SER A 164 -4.22 -2.40 5.82
N ARG A 165 -4.15 -1.46 6.77
CA ARG A 165 -4.36 -1.75 8.20
C ARG A 165 -5.81 -2.16 8.46
N LYS A 166 -6.79 -1.44 7.90
CA LYS A 166 -8.21 -1.81 8.07
C LYS A 166 -8.51 -3.16 7.42
N ARG A 167 -7.90 -3.49 6.29
CA ARG A 167 -8.01 -4.81 5.65
C ARG A 167 -7.44 -5.89 6.55
N ASN A 168 -6.24 -5.68 7.07
CA ASN A 168 -5.60 -6.59 8.01
C ASN A 168 -6.47 -6.85 9.25
N ASP A 169 -7.10 -5.81 9.83
CA ASP A 169 -8.02 -6.00 10.95
C ASP A 169 -9.25 -6.85 10.58
N ILE A 170 -9.80 -6.66 9.38
CA ILE A 170 -10.92 -7.46 8.89
C ILE A 170 -10.45 -8.91 8.71
N THR A 171 -9.29 -9.12 8.09
CA THR A 171 -8.71 -10.45 7.88
C THR A 171 -8.43 -11.19 9.17
N ILE A 172 -7.92 -10.51 10.20
CA ILE A 172 -7.75 -11.12 11.54
C ILE A 172 -9.11 -11.47 12.15
N ARG A 173 -10.11 -10.61 11.99
CA ARG A 173 -11.46 -10.82 12.55
C ARG A 173 -12.24 -11.95 11.85
N THR A 174 -12.10 -12.10 10.54
CA THR A 174 -12.91 -13.00 9.71
C THR A 174 -12.12 -14.17 9.12
N GLU A 175 -10.82 -14.26 9.41
CA GLU A 175 -9.86 -15.23 8.85
C GLU A 175 -9.80 -15.25 7.31
N LYS A 176 -10.38 -14.24 6.67
CA LYS A 176 -10.53 -14.12 5.21
C LYS A 176 -10.13 -12.72 4.75
N THR A 177 -9.36 -12.64 3.67
CA THR A 177 -9.06 -11.35 3.06
C THR A 177 -10.30 -10.80 2.36
N PRO A 178 -10.82 -9.61 2.75
CA PRO A 178 -12.00 -9.06 2.11
C PRO A 178 -11.68 -8.62 0.68
N CYS A 179 -12.56 -8.99 -0.25
CA CYS A 179 -12.51 -8.51 -1.63
C CYS A 179 -12.81 -7.01 -1.70
N ARG A 180 -12.70 -6.40 -2.89
CA ARG A 180 -12.95 -4.96 -3.06
C ARG A 180 -14.37 -4.53 -2.74
N ALA A 181 -15.36 -5.39 -3.03
CA ALA A 181 -16.76 -5.13 -2.76
C ALA A 181 -17.05 -5.17 -1.24
N GLU A 182 -16.68 -6.27 -0.57
CA GLU A 182 -16.78 -6.43 0.90
C GLU A 182 -16.05 -5.26 1.62
N PHE A 183 -14.84 -4.93 1.16
CA PHE A 183 -14.07 -3.83 1.74
C PHE A 183 -14.72 -2.46 1.50
N PHE A 184 -15.34 -2.22 0.34
CA PHE A 184 -16.07 -0.96 0.11
C PHE A 184 -17.22 -0.81 1.10
N ILE A 185 -18.03 -1.85 1.28
CA ILE A 185 -19.17 -1.87 2.20
C ILE A 185 -18.68 -1.55 3.63
N GLU A 186 -17.78 -2.37 4.17
CA GLU A 186 -17.25 -2.24 5.54
C GLU A 186 -16.59 -0.87 5.80
N THR A 187 -15.98 -0.24 4.80
CA THR A 187 -15.31 1.05 4.98
C THR A 187 -16.23 2.26 4.80
N ARG A 188 -17.48 2.07 4.39
CA ARG A 188 -18.50 3.13 4.26
C ARG A 188 -19.66 2.94 5.22
N THR A 189 -19.75 1.79 5.90
CA THR A 189 -20.64 1.54 7.03
C THR A 189 -20.06 2.13 8.31
N LYS A 190 -20.88 2.92 9.01
CA LYS A 190 -20.57 3.49 10.32
C LYS A 190 -20.75 2.44 11.43
N PRO A 191 -20.26 2.70 12.65
CA PRO A 191 -20.44 1.78 13.78
C PRO A 191 -21.91 1.47 14.14
N ASP A 192 -22.84 2.38 13.83
CA ASP A 192 -24.29 2.21 14.04
C ASP A 192 -24.98 1.39 12.92
N GLY A 193 -24.23 0.92 11.93
CA GLY A 193 -24.75 0.19 10.77
C GLY A 193 -25.25 1.06 9.62
N SER A 194 -25.37 2.38 9.81
CA SER A 194 -25.78 3.31 8.74
C SER A 194 -24.64 3.56 7.75
N PHE A 195 -24.97 3.89 6.50
CA PHE A 195 -23.96 4.31 5.52
C PHE A 195 -23.59 5.79 5.66
N VAL A 196 -22.41 6.12 5.15
CA VAL A 196 -21.90 7.51 5.14
C VAL A 196 -22.78 8.48 4.34
N CYS A 197 -23.46 8.00 3.29
CA CYS A 197 -24.43 8.75 2.49
C CYS A 197 -25.32 7.77 1.69
N GLU A 198 -26.44 8.27 1.17
CA GLU A 198 -27.38 7.46 0.36
C GLU A 198 -26.73 6.89 -0.89
N GLU A 199 -25.86 7.64 -1.57
CA GLU A 199 -25.14 7.13 -2.76
C GLU A 199 -24.27 5.92 -2.40
N ALA A 200 -23.60 5.94 -1.24
CA ALA A 200 -22.81 4.81 -0.79
C ALA A 200 -23.68 3.60 -0.43
N LYS A 201 -24.87 3.83 0.13
CA LYS A 201 -25.86 2.80 0.44
C LYS A 201 -26.35 2.10 -0.84
N THR A 202 -26.81 2.86 -1.84
CA THR A 202 -27.26 2.31 -3.12
C THR A 202 -26.18 1.47 -3.80
N ARG A 203 -24.92 1.94 -3.78
CA ARG A 203 -23.80 1.18 -4.34
C ARG A 203 -23.47 -0.07 -3.54
N ALA A 204 -23.57 -0.01 -2.22
CA ALA A 204 -23.37 -1.17 -1.34
C ALA A 204 -24.44 -2.24 -1.57
N GLU A 205 -25.71 -1.86 -1.71
CA GLU A 205 -26.80 -2.78 -2.03
C GLU A 205 -26.58 -3.48 -3.37
N ALA A 206 -26.17 -2.74 -4.41
CA ALA A 206 -25.82 -3.33 -5.70
C ALA A 206 -24.64 -4.34 -5.59
N LEU A 207 -23.61 -4.02 -4.80
CA LEU A 207 -22.48 -4.93 -4.56
C LEU A 207 -22.92 -6.19 -3.80
N THR A 208 -23.76 -6.06 -2.77
CA THR A 208 -24.27 -7.20 -2.01
C THR A 208 -25.07 -8.15 -2.90
N THR A 209 -25.89 -7.63 -3.81
CA THR A 209 -26.62 -8.45 -4.79
C THR A 209 -25.67 -9.27 -5.67
N LEU A 210 -24.61 -8.65 -6.21
CA LEU A 210 -23.63 -9.35 -7.04
C LEU A 210 -22.83 -10.39 -6.25
N LEU A 211 -22.44 -10.06 -5.01
CA LEU A 211 -21.72 -10.99 -4.13
C LEU A 211 -22.55 -12.25 -3.82
N ASN A 212 -23.86 -12.10 -3.63
CA ASN A 212 -24.75 -13.23 -3.40
C ASN A 212 -24.93 -14.11 -4.65
N GLN A 213 -24.95 -13.51 -5.84
CA GLN A 213 -25.06 -14.22 -7.12
C GLN A 213 -23.78 -15.01 -7.45
N ASN A 214 -22.61 -14.45 -7.15
CA ASN A 214 -21.31 -15.02 -7.49
C ASN A 214 -20.73 -15.92 -6.38
N SER A 215 -21.56 -16.68 -5.65
CA SER A 215 -21.16 -17.53 -4.52
C SER A 215 -20.18 -18.68 -4.88
N HIS A 216 -19.55 -18.66 -6.06
CA HIS A 216 -18.46 -19.55 -6.44
C HIS A 216 -17.08 -18.95 -6.11
N GLY A 217 -16.48 -19.50 -5.05
CA GLY A 217 -15.04 -19.43 -4.80
C GLY A 217 -14.59 -18.27 -3.93
N THR A 218 -14.34 -18.55 -2.66
CA THR A 218 -13.57 -17.71 -1.73
C THR A 218 -12.14 -17.54 -2.25
N SER A 219 -11.98 -16.68 -3.24
CA SER A 219 -10.68 -16.23 -3.69
C SER A 219 -10.07 -15.36 -2.59
N ASN A 220 -8.91 -15.77 -2.05
CA ASN A 220 -8.10 -14.96 -1.13
C ASN A 220 -7.49 -13.70 -1.83
N VAL A 221 -8.02 -13.32 -2.99
CA VAL A 221 -7.55 -12.20 -3.79
C VAL A 221 -8.26 -10.92 -3.36
N ALA A 222 -7.46 -9.98 -2.85
CA ALA A 222 -7.98 -8.69 -2.39
C ALA A 222 -8.58 -7.82 -3.52
N ALA A 223 -8.24 -8.07 -4.80
CA ALA A 223 -8.74 -7.31 -5.96
C ALA A 223 -8.42 -7.99 -7.31
N THR A 224 -9.34 -7.91 -8.27
CA THR A 224 -9.09 -8.14 -9.71
C THR A 224 -9.55 -6.91 -10.52
N LEU A 225 -9.37 -6.90 -11.84
CA LEU A 225 -9.80 -5.76 -12.68
C LEU A 225 -11.26 -5.86 -13.14
N ASP A 226 -11.87 -7.03 -13.01
CA ASP A 226 -13.20 -7.43 -13.48
C ASP A 226 -14.13 -7.89 -12.33
N ASP A 227 -13.74 -7.61 -11.08
CA ASP A 227 -14.52 -7.93 -9.87
C ASP A 227 -15.88 -7.21 -9.81
N GLU A 228 -16.73 -7.61 -8.87
CA GLU A 228 -18.05 -7.01 -8.62
C GLU A 228 -17.97 -5.51 -8.42
N PHE A 229 -16.84 -5.04 -7.83
CA PHE A 229 -16.60 -3.62 -7.70
C PHE A 229 -16.47 -2.94 -9.07
N ALA A 230 -15.70 -3.50 -10.00
CA ALA A 230 -15.59 -2.96 -11.36
C ALA A 230 -16.93 -3.01 -12.10
N GLN A 231 -17.81 -3.98 -11.83
CA GLN A 231 -19.15 -4.03 -12.41
C GLN A 231 -20.04 -2.87 -11.93
N VAL A 232 -20.01 -2.53 -10.64
CA VAL A 232 -20.82 -1.44 -10.07
C VAL A 232 -20.24 -0.05 -10.36
N PHE A 233 -18.91 0.09 -10.38
CA PHE A 233 -18.22 1.38 -10.46
C PHE A 233 -17.51 1.64 -11.80
N GLY A 234 -17.65 0.71 -12.75
CA GLY A 234 -16.93 0.71 -14.02
C GLY A 234 -15.45 0.32 -13.88
N PRO A 235 -14.73 0.17 -15.00
CA PRO A 235 -13.34 -0.26 -15.01
C PRO A 235 -12.38 0.73 -14.32
N GLU A 236 -11.25 0.21 -13.85
CA GLU A 236 -10.21 1.06 -13.24
C GLU A 236 -9.53 1.97 -14.26
N ARG A 237 -9.20 3.18 -13.82
CA ARG A 237 -8.40 4.13 -14.61
C ARG A 237 -6.90 3.88 -14.40
N PRO A 238 -6.03 4.30 -15.34
CA PRO A 238 -4.59 4.22 -15.15
C PRO A 238 -4.14 4.90 -13.85
N GLY A 239 -3.17 4.27 -13.17
CA GLY A 239 -2.43 4.87 -12.06
C GLY A 239 -2.93 4.57 -10.63
N ARG A 240 -4.15 4.07 -10.43
CA ARG A 240 -4.62 3.62 -9.11
C ARG A 240 -5.76 2.62 -9.23
N VAL A 241 -5.77 1.61 -8.37
CA VAL A 241 -6.93 0.73 -8.16
C VAL A 241 -7.72 1.23 -6.94
N ARG A 242 -9.04 1.36 -7.08
CA ARG A 242 -9.95 1.76 -5.97
C ARG A 242 -10.01 0.67 -4.89
N CYS A 243 -10.26 1.08 -3.64
CA CYS A 243 -10.41 0.19 -2.47
C CYS A 243 -9.19 -0.65 -2.05
N VAL A 244 -8.01 -0.48 -2.65
CA VAL A 244 -6.80 -1.26 -2.27
C VAL A 244 -5.66 -0.43 -1.63
N GLY A 245 -5.95 0.81 -1.25
CA GLY A 245 -4.98 1.67 -0.55
C GLY A 245 -4.02 2.40 -1.48
N ARG A 246 -2.79 2.65 -1.02
CA ARG A 246 -1.76 3.41 -1.75
C ARG A 246 -0.77 2.44 -2.40
N GLY A 247 -0.47 2.66 -3.69
CA GLY A 247 0.62 1.96 -4.37
C GLY A 247 0.19 0.99 -5.47
N PRO A 248 -0.88 0.18 -5.28
CA PRO A 248 -1.39 -0.68 -6.33
C PRO A 248 -1.92 0.11 -7.53
N THR A 249 -1.52 -0.32 -8.72
CA THR A 249 -1.96 0.19 -10.02
C THR A 249 -2.50 -0.97 -10.84
N PRO A 250 -3.38 -0.74 -11.84
CA PRO A 250 -3.88 -1.82 -12.68
C PRO A 250 -2.75 -2.66 -13.30
N SER A 251 -1.69 -2.01 -13.80
CA SER A 251 -0.50 -2.68 -14.36
C SER A 251 0.26 -3.57 -13.36
N LYS A 252 0.32 -3.18 -12.07
CA LYS A 252 0.94 -4.00 -11.03
C LYS A 252 0.05 -5.17 -10.62
N LEU A 253 -1.26 -4.98 -10.66
CA LEU A 253 -2.23 -6.03 -10.37
C LEU A 253 -2.15 -7.14 -11.43
N VAL A 254 -2.14 -6.76 -12.72
CA VAL A 254 -1.99 -7.71 -13.84
C VAL A 254 -0.69 -8.49 -13.73
N ARG A 255 0.45 -7.81 -13.51
CA ARG A 255 1.76 -8.48 -13.35
C ARG A 255 1.78 -9.46 -12.18
N ARG A 256 1.06 -9.15 -11.09
CA ARG A 256 0.93 -10.08 -9.97
C ARG A 256 0.06 -11.27 -10.33
N CYS A 257 -1.09 -11.04 -10.96
CA CYS A 257 -1.94 -12.14 -11.43
C CYS A 257 -1.19 -13.09 -12.36
N THR A 258 -0.32 -12.59 -13.25
CA THR A 258 0.51 -13.46 -14.10
C THR A 258 1.57 -14.23 -13.31
N ALA A 259 2.22 -13.59 -12.34
CA ALA A 259 3.21 -14.26 -11.49
C ALA A 259 2.58 -15.33 -10.60
N THR A 260 1.44 -15.03 -9.97
CA THR A 260 0.70 -15.97 -9.12
C THR A 260 0.19 -17.16 -9.92
N ARG A 261 -0.28 -16.95 -11.17
CA ARG A 261 -0.64 -18.07 -12.06
C ARG A 261 0.56 -18.99 -12.31
N GLN A 262 1.71 -18.40 -12.63
CA GLN A 262 2.93 -19.18 -12.86
C GLN A 262 3.43 -19.92 -11.61
N GLU A 263 3.27 -19.34 -10.42
CA GLU A 263 3.59 -20.02 -9.14
C GLU A 263 2.67 -21.21 -8.86
N VAL A 264 1.36 -21.07 -9.14
CA VAL A 264 0.38 -22.16 -9.02
C VAL A 264 0.71 -23.27 -10.01
N ASP A 265 0.92 -22.93 -11.29
CA ASP A 265 1.31 -23.88 -12.33
C ASP A 265 2.60 -24.62 -11.94
N ASN A 266 3.60 -23.89 -11.42
CA ASN A 266 4.85 -24.48 -10.93
C ASN A 266 4.61 -25.41 -9.73
N SER A 267 3.76 -25.04 -8.78
CA SER A 267 3.45 -25.87 -7.62
C SER A 267 2.72 -27.15 -8.00
N GLU A 268 1.77 -27.08 -8.93
CA GLU A 268 1.07 -28.26 -9.46
C GLU A 268 2.06 -29.20 -10.17
N MET A 269 2.95 -28.64 -10.99
CA MET A 269 4.02 -29.40 -11.64
C MET A 269 4.97 -30.07 -10.64
N VAL A 270 5.32 -29.40 -9.54
CA VAL A 270 6.15 -29.98 -8.46
C VAL A 270 5.45 -31.17 -7.81
N VAL A 271 4.14 -31.09 -7.53
CA VAL A 271 3.36 -32.21 -6.96
C VAL A 271 3.32 -33.39 -7.92
N ILE A 272 3.13 -33.14 -9.22
CA ILE A 272 3.15 -34.18 -10.26
C ILE A 272 4.53 -34.86 -10.29
N LEU A 273 5.62 -34.10 -10.31
CA LEU A 273 6.99 -34.63 -10.31
C LEU A 273 7.28 -35.44 -9.05
N GLN A 274 6.87 -34.98 -7.86
CA GLN A 274 7.03 -35.73 -6.62
C GLN A 274 6.29 -37.08 -6.66
N THR A 275 5.10 -37.10 -7.26
CA THR A 275 4.30 -38.33 -7.42
C THR A 275 5.01 -39.31 -8.35
N GLN A 276 5.50 -38.84 -9.50
CA GLN A 276 6.27 -39.67 -10.45
C GLN A 276 7.57 -40.23 -9.84
N VAL A 277 8.29 -39.42 -9.07
CA VAL A 277 9.51 -39.87 -8.36
C VAL A 277 9.19 -40.96 -7.34
N LYS A 278 8.06 -40.85 -6.64
CA LYS A 278 7.61 -41.88 -5.68
C LYS A 278 7.24 -43.19 -6.38
N GLU A 279 6.56 -43.12 -7.52
CA GLU A 279 6.23 -44.27 -8.37
C GLU A 279 7.50 -45.01 -8.81
N LEU A 280 8.47 -44.28 -9.39
CA LEU A 280 9.75 -44.84 -9.83
C LEU A 280 10.55 -45.43 -8.67
N SER A 281 10.55 -44.76 -7.51
CA SER A 281 11.21 -45.28 -6.31
C SER A 281 10.62 -46.62 -5.87
N ASN A 282 9.30 -46.80 -5.95
CA ASN A 282 8.64 -48.06 -5.63
C ASN A 282 8.99 -49.15 -6.66
N GLN A 283 9.04 -48.82 -7.95
CA GLN A 283 9.46 -49.77 -8.99
C GLN A 283 10.90 -50.24 -8.79
N VAL A 284 11.83 -49.32 -8.50
CA VAL A 284 13.25 -49.65 -8.21
C VAL A 284 13.36 -50.55 -6.98
N LYS A 285 12.60 -50.28 -5.91
CA LYS A 285 12.53 -51.17 -4.74
C LYS A 285 12.04 -52.56 -5.11
N GLY A 286 10.96 -52.66 -5.90
CA GLY A 286 10.42 -53.93 -6.38
C GLY A 286 11.43 -54.73 -7.20
N MET A 287 12.12 -54.08 -8.14
CA MET A 287 13.20 -54.72 -8.91
C MET A 287 14.35 -55.18 -8.02
N SER A 288 14.77 -54.37 -7.04
CA SER A 288 15.82 -54.74 -6.09
C SER A 288 15.43 -55.98 -5.28
N THR A 289 14.18 -56.06 -4.81
CA THR A 289 13.69 -57.25 -4.07
C THR A 289 13.63 -58.49 -4.95
N PHE A 290 13.25 -58.35 -6.23
CA PHE A 290 13.22 -59.46 -7.18
C PHE A 290 14.62 -59.97 -7.51
N ILE A 291 15.58 -59.07 -7.74
CA ILE A 291 16.99 -59.42 -7.95
C ILE A 291 17.55 -60.15 -6.73
N GLN A 292 17.26 -59.67 -5.50
CA GLN A 292 17.69 -60.36 -4.27
C GLN A 292 17.11 -61.77 -4.16
N GLN A 293 15.85 -62.00 -4.56
CA GLN A 293 15.25 -63.33 -4.58
C GLN A 293 15.96 -64.27 -5.56
N ILE A 294 16.28 -63.81 -6.77
CA ILE A 294 16.98 -64.62 -7.79
C ILE A 294 18.42 -64.98 -7.36
N ILE A 295 19.13 -64.03 -6.76
CA ILE A 295 20.50 -64.27 -6.27
C ILE A 295 20.48 -65.19 -5.04
N GLY A 296 19.49 -65.04 -4.15
CA GLY A 296 19.30 -65.89 -2.98
C GLY A 296 18.91 -67.34 -3.29
N THR A 297 18.23 -67.59 -4.40
CA THR A 297 17.90 -68.97 -4.84
C THR A 297 19.05 -69.66 -5.57
N SER A 298 19.99 -68.92 -6.15
CA SER A 298 21.13 -69.47 -6.89
C SER A 298 22.30 -69.93 -5.99
N THR A 299 22.23 -69.77 -4.66
CA THR A 299 23.26 -70.20 -3.71
C THR A 299 22.93 -71.51 -2.96
N ASN A 300 21.80 -72.16 -3.29
CA ASN A 300 21.37 -73.44 -2.70
C ASN A 300 21.42 -74.62 -3.69
N LEU A 301 22.32 -74.59 -4.67
CA LEU A 301 22.65 -75.71 -5.55
C LEU A 301 24.12 -76.09 -5.40
#